data_AF-G7K6B3-F1
#
_entry.id   AF-G7K6B3-F1
#
_cell.length_a   1.000
_cell.length_b   1.000
_cell.length_c   1.000
_cell.angle_alpha   90.00
_cell.angle_beta   90.00
_cell.angle_gamma   90.00
#
_symmetry.space_group_name_H-M   'P 1'
#
loop_
_entity.id
_entity.type
_entity.pdbx_description
1 polymer ?
#
loop_
_entity_poly.entity_id
_entity_poly.type
_entity_poly.pdbx_seq_one_letter_code
_entity_poly.pdbx_strand_id
1 'polypeptide(L)'
;MSTEKSHVYHERQRLQFCLIHTLNSLFQQKDAFTRANLNAISEKLALDESFNNESSWTPLSIFFKPHHNALTGNYDINVLTAALEEKGKSVVWHDRRKGGSSVDLDASEDVLMGVVINIAVKRFAGIWKSRHWIALRKIDGVWYNLDSDLSAPKSFRDTDEVREFLDSSIVRGGEVLLVMNQKQS
;
A
#
# COMPACT_ATOMS: atom_id res chain seq x y z
N MET A 1 -18.61 -32.16 0.98
CA MET A 1 -18.61 -30.81 1.60
C MET A 1 -17.80 -29.92 0.69
N SER A 2 -18.48 -29.18 -0.18
CA SER A 2 -17.85 -28.21 -1.08
C SER A 2 -17.28 -27.09 -0.23
N THR A 3 -15.95 -26.99 -0.18
CA THR A 3 -15.27 -25.81 0.35
C THR A 3 -15.78 -24.62 -0.47
N GLU A 4 -16.55 -23.73 0.17
CA GLU A 4 -16.80 -22.44 -0.43
C GLU A 4 -15.44 -21.82 -0.70
N LYS A 5 -15.13 -21.59 -1.98
CA LYS A 5 -13.97 -20.79 -2.35
C LYS A 5 -14.25 -19.41 -1.79
N SER A 6 -13.64 -19.06 -0.66
CA SER A 6 -13.66 -17.68 -0.18
C SER A 6 -13.14 -16.82 -1.32
N HIS A 7 -14.02 -15.98 -1.86
CA HIS A 7 -13.70 -15.21 -3.06
C HIS A 7 -12.78 -14.06 -2.62
N VAL A 8 -11.47 -14.32 -2.62
CA VAL A 8 -10.45 -13.32 -2.29
C VAL A 8 -10.71 -12.08 -3.14
N TYR A 9 -10.94 -10.97 -2.45
CA TYR A 9 -11.24 -9.71 -3.07
C TYR A 9 -9.98 -9.17 -3.77
N HIS A 10 -10.14 -8.77 -5.03
CA HIS A 10 -9.07 -8.25 -5.87
C HIS A 10 -9.59 -7.20 -6.82
N GLU A 11 -8.91 -6.05 -6.84
CA GLU A 11 -9.20 -5.00 -7.81
C GLU A 11 -8.05 -4.89 -8.80
N ARG A 12 -8.35 -5.13 -10.08
CA ARG A 12 -7.41 -4.86 -11.16
C ARG A 12 -7.30 -3.36 -11.38
N GLN A 13 -6.06 -2.88 -11.45
CA GLN A 13 -5.80 -1.46 -11.63
C GLN A 13 -6.25 -0.98 -13.00
N ARG A 14 -6.79 0.23 -13.03
CA ARG A 14 -6.92 1.04 -14.24
C ARG A 14 -6.15 2.34 -14.03
N LEU A 15 -5.35 2.76 -15.02
CA LEU A 15 -4.58 4.00 -15.01
C LEU A 15 -3.52 4.04 -13.88
N GLN A 16 -3.45 5.11 -13.08
CA GLN A 16 -2.42 5.34 -12.05
C GLN A 16 -2.98 5.25 -10.60
N PHE A 17 -4.13 4.60 -10.40
CA PHE A 17 -4.77 4.47 -9.07
C PHE A 17 -4.28 3.26 -8.25
N CYS A 18 -3.01 2.85 -8.39
CA CYS A 18 -2.47 1.67 -7.71
C CYS A 18 -2.73 1.70 -6.21
N LEU A 19 -2.59 2.86 -5.54
CA LEU A 19 -2.80 2.93 -4.10
C LEU A 19 -4.24 2.59 -3.67
N ILE A 20 -5.25 3.06 -4.41
CA ILE A 20 -6.67 2.77 -4.08
C ILE A 20 -6.90 1.27 -4.11
N HIS A 21 -6.48 0.61 -5.20
CA HIS A 21 -6.68 -0.82 -5.39
C HIS A 21 -5.89 -1.65 -4.39
N THR A 22 -4.67 -1.21 -4.05
CA THR A 22 -3.84 -1.82 -3.01
C THR A 22 -4.50 -1.71 -1.65
N LEU A 23 -5.06 -0.55 -1.27
CA LEU A 23 -5.78 -0.40 -0.01
C LEU A 23 -7.08 -1.22 0.00
N ASN A 24 -7.90 -1.16 -1.03
CA ASN A 24 -9.15 -1.92 -1.09
C ASN A 24 -8.91 -3.44 -1.04
N SER A 25 -7.89 -3.93 -1.76
CA SER A 25 -7.47 -5.33 -1.70
C SER A 25 -6.89 -5.66 -0.34
N LEU A 26 -6.07 -4.80 0.26
CA LEU A 26 -5.57 -4.99 1.62
C LEU A 26 -6.72 -5.08 2.62
N PHE A 27 -7.80 -4.29 2.50
CA PHE A 27 -8.98 -4.37 3.37
C PHE A 27 -9.93 -5.51 3.02
N GLN A 28 -9.73 -6.17 1.88
CA GLN A 28 -10.64 -7.19 1.35
C GLN A 28 -12.08 -6.67 1.21
N GLN A 29 -12.22 -5.39 0.88
CA GLN A 29 -13.50 -4.70 0.80
C GLN A 29 -13.51 -3.76 -0.40
N LYS A 30 -14.55 -3.90 -1.23
CA LYS A 30 -14.82 -2.97 -2.32
C LYS A 30 -15.14 -1.58 -1.79
N ASP A 31 -14.53 -0.58 -2.42
CA ASP A 31 -14.75 0.84 -2.10
C ASP A 31 -14.44 1.17 -0.62
N ALA A 32 -13.56 0.39 0.05
CA ALA A 32 -13.06 0.72 1.39
C ALA A 32 -12.39 2.11 1.41
N PHE A 33 -11.74 2.44 0.30
CA PHE A 33 -11.27 3.75 -0.09
C PHE A 33 -11.71 4.06 -1.51
N THR A 34 -12.08 5.32 -1.72
CA THR A 34 -12.38 5.89 -3.03
C THR A 34 -11.40 7.00 -3.37
N ARG A 35 -11.36 7.42 -4.64
CA ARG A 35 -10.55 8.58 -5.05
C ARG A 35 -10.92 9.84 -4.26
N ALA A 36 -12.21 10.05 -4.00
CA ALA A 36 -12.67 11.18 -3.22
C ALA A 36 -12.10 11.12 -1.78
N ASN A 37 -12.06 9.94 -1.17
CA ASN A 37 -11.47 9.77 0.16
C ASN A 37 -9.98 10.09 0.17
N LEU A 38 -9.19 9.51 -0.75
CA LEU A 38 -7.74 9.75 -0.78
C LEU A 38 -7.38 11.19 -1.18
N ASN A 39 -8.19 11.84 -2.03
CA ASN A 39 -8.02 13.26 -2.34
C ASN A 39 -8.25 14.13 -1.10
N ALA A 40 -9.32 13.89 -0.34
CA ALA A 40 -9.59 14.64 0.89
C ALA A 40 -8.48 14.48 1.93
N ILE A 41 -7.93 13.26 2.07
CA ILE A 41 -6.78 12.99 2.94
C ILE A 41 -5.55 13.78 2.45
N SER A 42 -5.28 13.75 1.14
CA SER A 42 -4.16 14.50 0.55
C SER A 42 -4.28 16.01 0.75
N GLU A 43 -5.49 16.56 0.60
CA GLU A 43 -5.76 17.99 0.80
C GLU A 43 -5.55 18.39 2.26
N LYS A 44 -6.04 17.57 3.21
CA LYS A 44 -5.82 17.79 4.64
C LYS A 44 -4.34 17.82 5.00
N LEU A 45 -3.56 16.82 4.56
CA LEU A 45 -2.12 16.78 4.78
C LEU A 45 -1.43 18.02 4.18
N ALA A 46 -1.86 18.46 2.99
CA ALA A 46 -1.29 19.62 2.34
C ALA A 46 -1.54 20.93 3.10
N LEU A 47 -2.72 21.06 3.73
CA LEU A 47 -3.07 22.18 4.59
C LEU A 47 -2.24 22.15 5.88
N ASP A 48 -2.16 21.00 6.56
CA ASP A 48 -1.40 20.85 7.80
C ASP A 48 0.08 21.21 7.60
N GLU A 49 0.72 20.78 6.50
CA GLU A 49 2.08 21.21 6.15
C GLU A 49 2.19 22.73 5.96
N SER A 50 1.19 23.37 5.34
CA SER A 50 1.20 24.80 5.06
C SER A 50 0.97 25.66 6.31
N PHE A 51 0.19 25.17 7.28
CA PHE A 51 0.03 25.83 8.57
C PHE A 51 1.27 25.68 9.45
N ASN A 52 1.97 24.55 9.34
CA ASN A 52 3.18 24.27 10.12
C ASN A 52 4.46 24.86 9.49
N ASN A 53 4.38 25.41 8.28
CA ASN A 53 5.51 25.99 7.56
C ASN A 53 5.16 27.44 7.16
N GLU A 54 5.65 28.43 7.92
CA GLU A 54 5.28 29.86 7.88
C GLU A 54 5.53 30.59 6.54
N SER A 55 5.91 29.88 5.47
CA SER A 55 6.37 30.46 4.20
C SER A 55 5.55 29.97 3.00
N SER A 56 4.67 30.85 2.51
CA SER A 56 4.02 30.82 1.18
C SER A 56 2.73 29.99 1.03
N TRP A 57 1.65 30.45 1.66
CA TRP A 57 0.30 30.06 1.24
C TRP A 57 -0.10 30.82 -0.02
N THR A 58 -0.35 30.13 -1.14
CA THR A 58 -1.02 30.69 -2.33
C THR A 58 -2.07 29.71 -2.84
N PRO A 59 -3.21 30.16 -3.40
CA PRO A 59 -4.25 29.27 -3.93
C PRO A 59 -3.77 28.29 -5.02
N LEU A 60 -2.65 28.60 -5.69
CA LEU A 60 -2.04 27.78 -6.74
C LEU A 60 -1.13 26.66 -6.19
N SER A 61 -0.66 26.75 -4.93
CA SER A 61 0.22 25.72 -4.34
C SER A 61 -0.51 24.43 -4.02
N ILE A 62 -1.85 24.43 -3.95
CA ILE A 62 -2.68 23.23 -3.81
C ILE A 62 -2.68 22.40 -5.11
N PHE A 63 -2.63 23.07 -6.27
CA PHE A 63 -2.69 22.43 -7.60
C PHE A 63 -1.32 21.97 -8.11
N PHE A 64 -0.23 22.55 -7.63
CA PHE A 64 1.13 22.25 -8.05
C PHE A 64 2.06 22.07 -6.84
N LYS A 65 1.91 20.96 -6.10
CA LYS A 65 2.92 20.52 -5.13
C LYS A 65 3.86 19.48 -5.76
N PRO A 66 5.17 19.47 -5.41
CA PRO A 66 6.13 18.46 -5.86
C PRO A 66 5.83 17.02 -5.39
N HIS A 67 4.84 16.83 -4.51
CA HIS A 67 4.54 15.55 -3.87
C HIS A 67 3.27 14.86 -4.39
N HIS A 68 2.54 15.46 -5.33
CA HIS A 68 1.32 14.83 -5.83
C HIS A 68 0.85 15.37 -7.19
N ASN A 69 0.41 14.46 -8.05
CA ASN A 69 -0.54 14.75 -9.13
C ASN A 69 -1.88 14.11 -8.75
N ALA A 70 -2.71 14.80 -7.96
CA ALA A 70 -4.07 14.38 -7.59
C ALA A 70 -4.95 14.01 -8.79
N LEU A 71 -4.65 14.63 -9.93
CA LEU A 71 -5.33 14.34 -11.18
C LEU A 71 -5.00 12.93 -11.72
N THR A 72 -3.83 12.38 -11.40
CA THR A 72 -3.38 11.08 -11.93
C THR A 72 -3.47 9.93 -10.92
N GLY A 73 -3.56 10.18 -9.61
CA GLY A 73 -3.72 9.14 -8.58
C GLY A 73 -2.41 8.56 -8.03
N ASN A 74 -1.27 9.21 -8.30
CA ASN A 74 0.03 8.84 -7.73
C ASN A 74 0.16 9.35 -6.29
N TYR A 75 -0.66 8.81 -5.39
CA TYR A 75 -0.60 9.14 -3.96
C TYR A 75 0.73 8.66 -3.36
N ASP A 76 1.29 9.48 -2.48
CA ASP A 76 2.52 9.17 -1.76
C ASP A 76 2.25 8.32 -0.50
N ILE A 77 3.33 8.03 0.22
CA ILE A 77 3.31 7.21 1.44
C ILE A 77 2.60 7.90 2.61
N ASN A 78 2.54 9.24 2.64
CA ASN A 78 1.87 9.98 3.71
C ASN A 78 0.35 9.80 3.58
N VAL A 79 -0.17 9.86 2.35
CA VAL A 79 -1.59 9.58 2.08
C VAL A 79 -1.94 8.14 2.45
N LEU A 80 -1.10 7.17 2.09
CA LEU A 80 -1.27 5.76 2.50
C LEU A 80 -1.33 5.63 4.03
N THR A 81 -0.40 6.29 4.74
CA THR A 81 -0.30 6.18 6.20
C THR A 81 -1.50 6.80 6.88
N ALA A 82 -1.89 8.01 6.50
CA ALA A 82 -3.07 8.68 7.03
C ALA A 82 -4.37 7.91 6.73
N ALA A 83 -4.50 7.34 5.53
CA ALA A 83 -5.66 6.50 5.16
C ALA A 83 -5.77 5.24 6.05
N LEU A 84 -4.64 4.60 6.35
CA LEU A 84 -4.59 3.45 7.25
C LEU A 84 -4.93 3.83 8.69
N GLU A 85 -4.41 4.96 9.17
CA GLU A 85 -4.68 5.49 10.51
C GLU A 85 -6.15 5.89 10.71
N GLU A 86 -6.79 6.49 9.71
CA GLU A 86 -8.24 6.79 9.74
C GLU A 86 -9.11 5.53 9.89
N LYS A 87 -8.60 4.37 9.48
CA LYS A 87 -9.24 3.05 9.67
C LYS A 87 -8.73 2.31 10.91
N GLY A 88 -8.05 3.00 11.83
CA GLY A 88 -7.55 2.46 13.08
C GLY A 88 -6.38 1.49 12.93
N LYS A 89 -5.66 1.53 11.80
CA LYS A 89 -4.44 0.73 11.58
C LYS A 89 -3.21 1.53 11.94
N SER A 90 -2.11 0.85 12.22
CA SER A 90 -0.80 1.49 12.34
C SER A 90 0.16 0.94 11.29
N VAL A 91 1.13 1.77 10.89
CA VAL A 91 2.11 1.43 9.86
C VAL A 91 3.49 1.41 10.48
N VAL A 92 4.18 0.27 10.37
CA VAL A 92 5.57 0.13 10.80
C VAL A 92 6.45 0.00 9.57
N TRP A 93 7.42 0.89 9.45
CA TRP A 93 8.43 0.79 8.39
C TRP A 93 9.39 -0.35 8.68
N HIS A 94 9.52 -1.24 7.70
CA HIS A 94 10.53 -2.27 7.76
C HIS A 94 11.91 -1.69 7.46
N ASP A 95 12.89 -1.97 8.32
CA ASP A 95 14.27 -1.54 8.08
C ASP A 95 14.86 -2.36 6.93
N ARG A 96 15.08 -1.72 5.78
CA ARG A 96 15.64 -2.35 4.57
C ARG A 96 17.00 -3.03 4.77
N ARG A 97 17.73 -2.70 5.84
CA ARG A 97 19.00 -3.36 6.19
C ARG A 97 18.77 -4.76 6.76
N LYS A 98 17.54 -5.04 7.20
CA LYS A 98 17.10 -6.36 7.66
C LYS A 98 16.34 -7.04 6.51
N GLY A 99 16.66 -8.29 6.23
CA GLY A 99 15.97 -9.08 5.20
C GLY A 99 14.51 -9.38 5.56
N GLY A 100 13.75 -9.90 4.61
CA GLY A 100 12.38 -10.36 4.75
C GLY A 100 12.20 -11.40 5.86
N SER A 101 13.24 -12.17 6.18
CA SER A 101 13.26 -13.12 7.29
C SER A 101 13.03 -12.49 8.67
N SER A 102 13.26 -11.19 8.83
CA SER A 102 13.02 -10.48 10.09
C SER A 102 11.60 -9.95 10.26
N VAL A 103 10.74 -10.13 9.25
CA VAL A 103 9.30 -9.85 9.36
C VAL A 103 8.60 -11.05 9.98
N ASP A 104 7.87 -10.82 11.07
CA ASP A 104 7.04 -11.83 11.72
C ASP A 104 5.74 -12.06 10.93
N LEU A 105 5.83 -12.84 9.85
CA LEU A 105 4.70 -13.23 9.00
C LEU A 105 3.84 -14.35 9.61
N ASP A 106 4.29 -14.91 10.75
CA ASP A 106 3.61 -15.96 11.49
C ASP A 106 2.71 -15.38 12.60
N ALA A 107 2.84 -14.08 12.90
CA ALA A 107 1.89 -13.31 13.69
C ALA A 107 0.43 -13.55 13.24
N SER A 108 -0.50 -13.52 14.19
CA SER A 108 -1.91 -13.73 13.88
C SER A 108 -2.46 -12.62 12.98
N GLU A 109 -3.50 -12.94 12.21
CA GLU A 109 -4.19 -11.97 11.35
C GLU A 109 -4.81 -10.82 12.17
N ASP A 110 -5.06 -11.01 13.47
CA ASP A 110 -5.53 -9.96 14.39
C ASP A 110 -4.43 -8.95 14.77
N VAL A 111 -3.16 -9.32 14.60
CA VAL A 111 -2.00 -8.46 14.89
C VAL A 111 -1.48 -7.84 13.59
N LEU A 112 -1.08 -8.67 12.63
CA LEU A 112 -0.57 -8.25 11.34
C LEU A 112 -1.68 -8.33 10.30
N MET A 113 -2.18 -7.18 9.88
CA MET A 113 -3.20 -7.10 8.82
C MET A 113 -2.63 -7.52 7.47
N GLY A 114 -1.39 -7.13 7.19
CA GLY A 114 -0.70 -7.43 5.94
C GLY A 114 0.54 -6.58 5.73
N VAL A 115 1.11 -6.69 4.53
CA VAL A 115 2.31 -5.98 4.12
C VAL A 115 2.01 -5.15 2.88
N VAL A 116 2.40 -3.89 2.89
CA VAL A 116 2.34 -3.02 1.70
C VAL A 116 3.76 -2.73 1.23
N ILE A 117 3.98 -2.86 -0.08
CA ILE A 117 5.30 -2.70 -0.68
C ILE A 117 5.24 -1.61 -1.73
N ASN A 118 6.20 -0.69 -1.70
CA ASN A 118 6.40 0.30 -2.74
C ASN A 118 7.64 -0.06 -3.57
N ILE A 119 7.46 -0.51 -4.81
CA ILE A 119 8.56 -0.92 -5.69
C ILE A 119 8.77 0.06 -6.84
N ALA A 120 10.02 0.21 -7.27
CA ALA A 120 10.32 0.94 -8.51
C ALA A 120 9.94 0.07 -9.72
N VAL A 121 9.14 0.61 -10.62
CA VAL A 121 8.73 -0.04 -11.86
C VAL A 121 9.20 0.76 -13.07
N LYS A 122 9.57 0.03 -14.14
CA LYS A 122 9.92 0.61 -15.43
C LYS A 122 8.79 0.35 -16.41
N ARG A 123 8.16 1.41 -16.92
CA ARG A 123 7.08 1.36 -17.93
C ARG A 123 7.61 1.81 -19.29
N PHE A 124 6.88 1.51 -20.35
CA PHE A 124 7.24 1.83 -21.74
C PHE A 124 8.66 1.38 -22.11
N ALA A 125 8.92 0.07 -22.03
CA ALA A 125 10.21 -0.53 -22.37
C ALA A 125 11.43 0.07 -21.64
N GLY A 126 11.25 0.66 -20.46
CA GLY A 126 12.34 1.24 -19.67
C GLY A 126 12.44 2.75 -19.69
N ILE A 127 11.65 3.43 -20.53
CA ILE A 127 11.73 4.88 -20.73
C ILE A 127 11.18 5.65 -19.53
N TRP A 128 10.12 5.13 -18.89
CA TRP A 128 9.48 5.82 -17.78
C TRP A 128 9.70 5.07 -16.46
N LYS A 129 10.34 5.73 -15.49
CA LYS A 129 10.44 5.21 -14.12
C LYS A 129 9.21 5.68 -13.32
N SER A 130 8.60 4.76 -12.60
CA SER A 130 7.47 5.04 -11.72
C SER A 130 7.57 4.17 -10.47
N ARG A 131 6.60 4.31 -9.57
CA ARG A 131 6.47 3.55 -8.33
C ARG A 131 5.15 2.80 -8.36
N HIS A 132 5.13 1.62 -7.75
CA HIS A 132 3.97 0.76 -7.73
C HIS A 132 3.74 0.20 -6.33
N TRP A 133 2.49 0.24 -5.90
CA TRP A 133 2.05 -0.23 -4.60
C TRP A 133 1.51 -1.65 -4.73
N ILE A 134 1.99 -2.56 -3.89
CA ILE A 134 1.55 -3.96 -3.84
C ILE A 134 1.06 -4.26 -2.42
N ALA A 135 -0.09 -4.92 -2.28
CA ALA A 135 -0.56 -5.46 -1.01
C ALA A 135 -0.29 -6.97 -0.96
N LEU A 136 0.27 -7.43 0.15
CA LEU A 136 0.28 -8.82 0.54
C LEU A 136 -0.61 -8.97 1.77
N ARG A 137 -1.47 -9.98 1.79
CA ARG A 137 -2.35 -10.25 2.95
C ARG A 137 -2.53 -11.74 3.18
N LYS A 138 -2.55 -12.13 4.45
CA LYS A 138 -2.98 -13.45 4.89
C LYS A 138 -4.50 -13.48 5.00
N ILE A 139 -5.13 -14.46 4.37
CA ILE A 139 -6.58 -14.65 4.31
C ILE A 139 -6.82 -16.14 4.49
N ASP A 140 -7.59 -16.50 5.51
CA ASP A 140 -7.89 -17.88 5.86
C ASP A 140 -6.59 -18.72 6.00
N GLY A 141 -5.56 -18.13 6.62
CA GLY A 141 -4.26 -18.78 6.81
C GLY A 141 -3.31 -18.78 5.60
N VAL A 142 -3.74 -18.35 4.41
CA VAL A 142 -2.94 -18.35 3.18
C VAL A 142 -2.51 -16.92 2.82
N TRP A 143 -1.23 -16.74 2.52
CA TRP A 143 -0.72 -15.46 2.01
C TRP A 143 -1.05 -15.28 0.53
N TYR A 144 -1.50 -14.09 0.16
CA TYR A 144 -1.78 -13.71 -1.22
C TYR A 144 -0.99 -12.47 -1.62
N ASN A 145 -0.47 -12.48 -2.84
CA ASN A 145 -0.09 -11.30 -3.59
C ASN A 145 -1.33 -10.73 -4.25
N LEU A 146 -1.71 -9.53 -3.82
CA LEU A 146 -2.87 -8.77 -4.28
C LEU A 146 -2.47 -7.59 -5.16
N ASP A 147 -1.33 -7.70 -5.84
CA ASP A 147 -0.90 -6.74 -6.84
C ASP A 147 -2.01 -6.52 -7.88
N SER A 148 -2.39 -5.26 -8.04
CA SER A 148 -3.46 -4.82 -8.93
C SER A 148 -3.10 -4.92 -10.42
N ASP A 149 -1.82 -5.11 -10.78
CA ASP A 149 -1.38 -5.43 -12.14
C ASP A 149 -1.62 -6.91 -12.50
N LEU A 150 -1.84 -7.80 -11.51
CA LEU A 150 -2.17 -9.20 -11.76
C LEU A 150 -3.59 -9.37 -12.33
N SER A 151 -3.82 -10.49 -13.02
CA SER A 151 -5.17 -10.84 -13.49
C SER A 151 -6.09 -11.37 -12.39
N ALA A 152 -5.50 -11.90 -11.31
CA ALA A 152 -6.18 -12.46 -10.15
C ALA A 152 -5.18 -12.53 -8.96
N PRO A 153 -5.65 -12.69 -7.70
CA PRO A 153 -4.79 -12.98 -6.56
C PRO A 153 -3.87 -14.16 -6.82
N LYS A 154 -2.60 -14.03 -6.43
CA LYS A 154 -1.65 -15.13 -6.48
C LYS A 154 -1.34 -15.59 -5.06
N SER A 155 -1.74 -16.80 -4.70
CA SER A 155 -1.34 -17.41 -3.42
C SER A 155 0.16 -17.69 -3.41
N PHE A 156 0.80 -17.43 -2.27
CA PHE A 156 2.10 -17.97 -1.96
C PHE A 156 1.96 -19.41 -1.44
N ARG A 157 2.99 -20.23 -1.64
CA ARG A 157 3.05 -21.62 -1.18
C ARG A 157 3.15 -21.69 0.34
N ASP A 158 3.97 -20.82 0.93
CA ASP A 158 4.32 -20.78 2.34
C ASP A 158 4.86 -19.39 2.73
N THR A 159 5.15 -19.19 4.02
CA THR A 159 5.71 -17.92 4.52
C THR A 159 7.13 -17.66 4.03
N ASP A 160 7.87 -18.70 3.66
CA ASP A 160 9.24 -18.56 3.12
C ASP A 160 9.22 -17.94 1.72
N GLU A 161 8.28 -18.34 0.84
CA GLU A 161 8.10 -17.67 -0.45
C GLU A 161 7.72 -16.19 -0.30
N VAL A 162 6.98 -15.84 0.74
CA VAL A 162 6.68 -14.43 1.06
C VAL A 162 7.97 -13.70 1.47
N ARG A 163 8.79 -14.30 2.34
CA ARG A 163 10.09 -13.72 2.76
C ARG A 163 11.02 -13.50 1.57
N GLU A 164 11.12 -14.49 0.69
CA GLU A 164 11.89 -14.39 -0.56
C GLU A 164 11.38 -13.26 -1.45
N PHE A 165 10.06 -13.09 -1.57
CA PHE A 165 9.46 -12.00 -2.31
C PHE A 165 9.79 -10.63 -1.69
N LEU A 166 9.77 -10.51 -0.36
CA LEU A 166 10.16 -9.31 0.36
C LEU A 166 11.65 -8.98 0.15
N ASP A 167 12.54 -9.97 0.30
CA ASP A 167 13.98 -9.80 0.06
C ASP A 167 14.26 -9.32 -1.35
N SER A 168 13.64 -9.98 -2.33
CA SER A 168 13.73 -9.63 -3.74
C SER A 168 13.26 -8.18 -3.99
N SER A 169 12.22 -7.74 -3.29
CA SER A 169 11.69 -6.39 -3.38
C SER A 169 12.62 -5.35 -2.73
N ILE A 170 13.17 -5.66 -1.55
CA ILE A 170 14.12 -4.80 -0.84
C ILE A 170 15.39 -4.58 -1.68
N VAL A 171 15.96 -5.65 -2.25
CA VAL A 171 17.16 -5.58 -3.11
C VAL A 171 16.94 -4.69 -4.33
N ARG A 172 15.71 -4.62 -4.85
CA ARG A 172 15.33 -3.72 -5.96
C ARG A 172 15.04 -2.28 -5.53
N GLY A 173 15.32 -1.92 -4.28
CA GLY A 173 15.00 -0.59 -3.72
C GLY A 173 13.52 -0.42 -3.37
N GLY A 174 12.83 -1.53 -3.09
CA GLY A 174 11.48 -1.53 -2.57
C GLY A 174 11.45 -1.08 -1.11
N GLU A 175 10.38 -0.39 -0.73
CA GLU A 175 10.08 -0.06 0.67
C GLU A 175 8.98 -1.01 1.15
N VAL A 176 9.17 -1.59 2.33
CA VAL A 176 8.25 -2.57 2.93
C VAL A 176 7.61 -1.94 4.16
N LEU A 177 6.30 -1.99 4.23
CA LEU A 177 5.47 -1.42 5.29
C LEU A 177 4.62 -2.53 5.90
N LEU A 178 4.71 -2.71 7.21
CA LEU A 178 3.87 -3.64 7.94
C LEU A 178 2.63 -2.89 8.42
N VAL A 179 1.44 -3.39 8.08
CA VAL A 179 0.17 -2.81 8.48
C VAL A 179 -0.38 -3.62 9.64
N MET A 180 -0.52 -2.98 10.80
CA MET A 180 -0.92 -3.63 12.04
C MET A 180 -2.37 -3.28 12.38
N ASN A 181 -3.12 -4.24 12.92
CA ASN A 181 -4.55 -4.09 13.22
C ASN A 181 -4.84 -3.28 14.50
N GLN A 182 -3.82 -3.03 15.34
CA GLN A 182 -3.86 -2.07 16.46
C GLN A 182 -2.48 -1.43 16.66
N LYS A 183 -2.45 -0.24 17.29
CA LYS A 183 -1.22 0.31 17.88
C LYS A 183 -0.76 -0.63 18.98
N GLN A 184 0.48 -1.12 18.92
CA GLN A 184 1.12 -1.67 20.11
C GLN A 184 1.07 -0.58 21.19
N SER A 185 0.28 -0.82 22.23
CA SER A 185 0.19 0.03 23.40
C SER A 185 1.25 -0.35 24.42
#